data_AF-A0A8H4FKR5-F1
#
_entry.id   AF-A0A8H4FKR5-F1
#
_cell.length_a   1.000
_cell.length_b   1.000
_cell.length_c   1.000
_cell.angle_alpha   90.00
_cell.angle_beta   90.00
_cell.angle_gamma   90.00
#
_symmetry.space_group_name_H-M   'P 1'
#
loop_
_entity.id
_entity.type
_entity.pdbx_description
1 polymer ?
#
loop_
_entity_poly.entity_id
_entity_poly.type
_entity_poly.pdbx_seq_one_letter_code
_entity_poly.pdbx_strand_id
1 'polypeptide(L)'
;MLKPVQVRLLFLDNPKNPPAARGSSAVSLNVVKDHYPALTTEELDKTPEDQILFFWADSARFRVTEPIKSDVWQPGWNPLEKNQHAYYVQHIIDSDGSVVGETGRCNESFATGASKTGEYEFIVIAENTAPPDFEKKRVALQVARGPDGVAYRINIAEISQIGWENARVTHELIALGSEERMS
;
A
#
# COMPACT_ATOMS: atom_id res chain seq x y z
N MET A 1 15.94 -33.57 2.08
CA MET A 1 16.14 -32.81 0.83
C MET A 1 15.29 -31.55 0.91
N LEU A 2 15.92 -30.39 1.11
CA LEU A 2 15.22 -29.09 1.11
C LEU A 2 14.93 -28.73 -0.35
N LYS A 3 13.65 -28.51 -0.69
CA LYS A 3 13.28 -27.99 -2.02
C LYS A 3 13.60 -26.49 -2.07
N PRO A 4 14.18 -25.98 -3.16
CA PRO A 4 14.36 -24.54 -3.32
C PRO A 4 12.98 -23.88 -3.51
N VAL A 5 12.61 -23.00 -2.58
CA VAL A 5 11.44 -22.13 -2.69
C VAL A 5 11.74 -21.09 -3.76
N GLN A 6 10.92 -21.04 -4.80
CA GLN A 6 11.11 -20.15 -5.95
C GLN A 6 10.38 -18.84 -5.71
N VAL A 7 11.04 -17.88 -5.05
CA VAL A 7 10.49 -16.53 -4.83
C VAL A 7 10.47 -15.78 -6.16
N ARG A 8 9.28 -15.53 -6.73
CA ARG A 8 9.11 -14.65 -7.89
C ARG A 8 9.17 -13.19 -7.45
N LEU A 9 10.27 -12.53 -7.76
CA LEU A 9 10.43 -11.08 -7.64
C LEU A 9 9.59 -10.39 -8.74
N LEU A 10 8.57 -9.63 -8.34
CA LEU A 10 7.93 -8.65 -9.21
C LEU A 10 8.78 -7.39 -9.18
N PHE A 11 9.70 -7.28 -10.12
CA PHE A 11 10.36 -6.01 -10.43
C PHE A 11 9.36 -5.12 -11.16
N LEU A 12 8.97 -4.00 -10.55
CA LEU A 12 8.35 -2.88 -11.26
C LEU A 12 9.48 -1.94 -11.72
N ASP A 13 10.34 -2.44 -12.60
CA ASP A 13 11.42 -1.63 -13.18
C ASP A 13 10.89 -0.78 -14.34
N ASN A 14 10.89 0.54 -14.17
CA ASN A 14 10.80 1.50 -15.26
C ASN A 14 12.22 1.73 -15.84
N PRO A 15 12.50 1.39 -17.12
CA PRO A 15 13.87 1.27 -17.58
C PRO A 15 14.35 2.57 -18.23
N LYS A 16 14.94 3.50 -17.46
CA LYS A 16 15.83 4.53 -18.06
C LYS A 16 17.10 4.89 -17.30
N ASN A 17 17.28 4.50 -16.03
CA ASN A 17 18.57 4.59 -15.34
C ASN A 17 18.56 3.64 -14.13
N PRO A 18 19.19 2.45 -14.19
CA PRO A 18 19.32 1.62 -13.00
C PRO A 18 20.21 2.36 -11.99
N PRO A 19 19.78 2.57 -10.74
CA PRO A 19 20.66 3.13 -9.72
C PRO A 19 21.86 2.19 -9.54
N ALA A 20 23.06 2.78 -9.47
CA ALA A 20 24.32 2.07 -9.30
C ALA A 20 24.20 0.98 -8.23
N ALA A 21 24.53 -0.25 -8.62
CA ALA A 21 24.47 -1.51 -7.88
C ALA A 21 24.26 -1.35 -6.35
N ARG A 22 22.99 -1.19 -5.95
CA ARG A 22 22.58 -1.54 -4.59
C ARG A 22 22.72 -3.07 -4.51
N GLY A 23 23.41 -3.59 -3.50
CA GLY A 23 23.61 -5.02 -3.31
C GLY A 23 22.31 -5.78 -3.51
N SER A 24 22.38 -6.93 -4.18
CA SER A 24 21.28 -7.83 -4.57
C SER A 24 19.91 -7.44 -3.98
N SER A 25 19.04 -6.83 -4.80
CA SER A 25 17.62 -6.59 -4.48
C SER A 25 16.84 -7.89 -4.23
N ALA A 26 17.47 -9.05 -4.41
CA ALA A 26 16.85 -10.34 -4.15
C ALA A 26 16.62 -10.56 -2.65
N VAL A 27 15.37 -10.83 -2.31
CA VAL A 27 14.98 -11.29 -0.98
C VAL A 27 15.37 -12.76 -0.83
N SER A 28 16.18 -13.07 0.18
CA SER A 28 16.55 -14.45 0.52
C SER A 28 15.95 -14.86 1.86
N LEU A 29 15.86 -16.17 2.12
CA LEU A 29 15.33 -16.68 3.39
C LEU A 29 16.11 -16.17 4.62
N ASN A 30 17.42 -15.97 4.49
CA ASN A 30 18.23 -15.40 5.59
C ASN A 30 17.82 -13.95 5.88
N VAL A 31 17.63 -13.14 4.84
CA VAL A 31 17.15 -11.77 4.98
C VAL A 31 15.77 -11.74 5.63
N VAL A 32 14.86 -12.67 5.25
CA VAL A 32 13.55 -12.78 5.90
C VAL A 32 13.69 -13.10 7.38
N LYS A 33 14.56 -14.07 7.76
CA LYS A 33 14.79 -14.46 9.16
C LYS A 33 15.38 -13.34 10.01
N ASP A 34 16.28 -12.55 9.43
CA ASP A 34 16.92 -11.43 10.13
C ASP A 34 15.93 -10.28 10.40
N HIS A 35 14.99 -10.03 9.48
CA HIS A 35 14.01 -8.95 9.59
C HIS A 35 12.70 -9.36 10.30
N TYR A 36 12.29 -10.63 10.16
CA TYR A 36 11.04 -11.18 10.69
C TYR A 36 11.32 -12.46 11.49
N PRO A 37 11.97 -12.37 12.66
CA PRO A 37 12.35 -13.55 13.45
C PRO A 37 11.16 -14.38 13.96
N ALA A 38 9.97 -13.77 14.01
CA ALA A 38 8.72 -14.46 14.34
C ALA A 38 8.23 -15.39 13.22
N LEU A 39 8.63 -15.15 11.96
CA LEU A 39 8.33 -16.01 10.82
C LEU A 39 9.35 -17.16 10.75
N THR A 40 9.20 -18.12 11.66
CA THR A 40 10.07 -19.30 11.71
C THR A 40 9.91 -20.15 10.45
N THR A 41 10.91 -21.01 10.17
CA THR A 41 10.83 -21.94 9.03
C THR A 41 9.58 -22.82 9.12
N GLU A 42 9.19 -23.22 10.33
CA GLU A 42 7.99 -24.04 10.58
C GLU A 42 6.69 -23.29 10.26
N GLU A 43 6.64 -21.98 10.53
CA GLU A 43 5.48 -21.13 10.20
C GLU A 43 5.41 -20.82 8.70
N LEU A 44 6.56 -20.60 8.06
CA LEU A 44 6.65 -20.42 6.62
C LEU A 44 6.28 -21.71 5.86
N ASP A 45 6.73 -22.88 6.33
CA ASP A 45 6.41 -24.17 5.70
C ASP A 45 4.91 -24.52 5.78
N LYS A 46 4.20 -24.02 6.79
CA LYS A 46 2.74 -24.19 6.94
C LYS A 46 1.93 -23.12 6.19
N THR A 47 2.56 -22.01 5.82
CA THR A 47 1.92 -20.91 5.12
C THR A 47 2.00 -21.18 3.62
N PRO A 48 0.86 -21.32 2.92
CA PRO A 48 0.87 -21.42 1.47
C PRO A 48 1.71 -20.32 0.80
N GLU A 49 2.45 -20.67 -0.25
CA GLU A 49 3.41 -19.76 -0.90
C GLU A 49 2.76 -18.48 -1.46
N ASP A 50 1.45 -18.50 -1.72
CA ASP A 50 0.65 -17.38 -2.21
C ASP A 50 0.13 -16.46 -1.10
N GLN A 51 0.38 -16.77 0.18
CA GLN A 51 -0.16 -16.00 1.29
C GLN A 51 0.75 -14.87 1.80
N ILE A 52 2.05 -14.88 1.53
CA ILE A 52 2.96 -13.79 1.94
C ILE A 52 3.94 -13.42 0.82
N LEU A 53 3.91 -12.14 0.42
CA LEU A 53 4.85 -11.56 -0.53
C LEU A 53 5.94 -10.80 0.23
N PHE A 54 7.21 -11.04 -0.12
CA PHE A 54 8.34 -10.30 0.43
C PHE A 54 9.00 -9.43 -0.63
N PHE A 55 9.14 -8.13 -0.36
CA PHE A 55 9.75 -7.18 -1.29
C PHE A 55 10.30 -5.95 -0.56
N TRP A 56 11.31 -5.32 -1.14
CA TRP A 56 11.82 -4.04 -0.64
C TRP A 56 10.96 -2.90 -1.19
N ALA A 57 10.50 -2.01 -0.32
CA ALA A 57 9.71 -0.85 -0.71
C ALA A 57 9.93 0.35 0.21
N ASP A 58 9.56 1.52 -0.31
CA ASP A 58 9.45 2.73 0.48
C ASP A 58 8.14 2.70 1.28
N SER A 59 8.22 3.00 2.57
CA SER A 59 7.10 3.17 3.48
C SER A 59 7.14 4.55 4.14
N ALA A 60 5.97 5.12 4.43
CA ALA A 60 5.84 6.33 5.23
C ALA A 60 4.48 6.36 5.93
N ARG A 61 4.37 7.20 6.96
CA ARG A 61 3.13 7.37 7.72
C ARG A 61 2.42 8.67 7.38
N PHE A 62 1.11 8.58 7.21
CA PHE A 62 0.23 9.72 6.95
C PHE A 62 -1.04 9.63 7.78
N ARG A 63 -1.69 10.77 8.00
CA ARG A 63 -3.00 10.82 8.63
C ARG A 63 -4.09 10.62 7.58
N VAL A 64 -5.15 9.93 7.95
CA VAL A 64 -6.32 9.67 7.10
C VAL A 64 -7.54 10.27 7.79
N THR A 65 -8.38 10.97 7.03
CA THR A 65 -9.63 11.57 7.53
C THR A 65 -10.76 10.57 7.65
N GLU A 66 -11.89 10.99 8.21
CA GLU A 66 -13.16 10.29 8.02
C GLU A 66 -13.50 10.20 6.51
N PRO A 67 -14.21 9.14 6.09
CA PRO A 67 -14.79 9.01 4.76
C PRO A 67 -15.63 10.21 4.35
N ILE A 68 -15.31 10.75 3.18
CA ILE A 68 -15.98 11.86 2.53
C ILE A 68 -16.82 11.31 1.40
N LYS A 69 -18.13 11.58 1.43
CA LYS A 69 -19.04 11.25 0.33
C LYS A 69 -18.80 12.23 -0.81
N SER A 70 -18.36 11.72 -1.95
CA SER A 70 -18.26 12.45 -3.20
C SER A 70 -19.43 12.05 -4.10
N ASP A 71 -20.20 13.03 -4.55
CA ASP A 71 -21.28 12.85 -5.52
C ASP A 71 -20.81 13.38 -6.87
N VAL A 72 -20.62 12.48 -7.83
CA VAL A 72 -20.17 12.83 -9.18
C VAL A 72 -21.34 12.91 -10.14
N TRP A 73 -22.57 12.88 -9.63
CA TRP A 73 -23.76 13.08 -10.43
C TRP A 73 -23.73 14.46 -11.11
N GLN A 74 -24.00 14.48 -12.41
CA GLN A 74 -24.00 15.69 -13.22
C GLN A 74 -25.43 16.11 -13.59
N PRO A 75 -25.71 17.43 -13.70
CA PRO A 75 -26.98 17.92 -14.24
C PRO A 75 -27.28 17.30 -15.61
N GLY A 76 -28.40 16.60 -15.73
CA GLY A 76 -28.83 15.89 -16.95
C GLY A 76 -28.80 14.36 -16.86
N TRP A 77 -28.24 13.79 -15.79
CA TRP A 77 -28.31 12.36 -15.52
C TRP A 77 -29.65 11.99 -14.87
N ASN A 78 -30.05 10.71 -14.96
CA ASN A 78 -31.30 10.22 -14.38
C ASN A 78 -31.31 10.48 -12.85
N PRO A 79 -32.28 11.24 -12.31
CA PRO A 79 -32.33 11.52 -10.87
C PRO A 79 -32.48 10.26 -10.00
N LEU A 80 -33.04 9.18 -10.56
CA LEU A 80 -33.19 7.89 -9.86
C LEU A 80 -31.86 7.14 -9.71
N GLU A 81 -30.85 7.48 -10.51
CA GLU A 81 -29.52 6.85 -10.50
C GLU A 81 -28.51 7.64 -9.66
N LYS A 82 -28.91 8.77 -9.07
CA LYS A 82 -28.00 9.65 -8.30
C LYS A 82 -27.21 8.92 -7.23
N ASN A 83 -27.84 8.00 -6.50
CA ASN A 83 -27.17 7.24 -5.44
C ASN A 83 -26.18 6.19 -5.98
N GLN A 84 -26.23 5.82 -7.26
CA GLN A 84 -25.30 4.89 -7.89
C GLN A 84 -23.96 5.55 -8.25
N HIS A 85 -23.89 6.89 -8.21
CA HIS A 85 -22.70 7.67 -8.53
C HIS A 85 -22.05 8.30 -7.30
N ALA A 86 -22.56 8.00 -6.11
CA ALA A 86 -21.93 8.38 -4.87
C ALA A 86 -20.83 7.38 -4.53
N TYR A 87 -19.63 7.88 -4.25
CA TYR A 87 -18.54 7.08 -3.70
C TYR A 87 -17.95 7.77 -2.47
N TYR A 88 -17.21 7.00 -1.70
CA TYR A 88 -16.50 7.45 -0.52
C TYR A 88 -14.99 7.39 -0.79
N VAL A 89 -14.30 8.46 -0.40
CA VAL A 89 -12.83 8.56 -0.36
C VAL A 89 -12.42 9.09 1.00
N GLN A 90 -11.17 8.89 1.37
CA GLN A 90 -10.57 9.52 2.54
C GLN A 90 -9.41 10.39 2.09
N HIS A 91 -9.30 11.60 2.63
CA HIS A 91 -8.14 12.44 2.38
C HIS A 91 -6.96 11.94 3.19
N ILE A 92 -5.78 12.03 2.58
CA ILE A 92 -4.50 11.72 3.18
C ILE A 92 -3.82 13.05 3.49
N ILE A 93 -3.47 13.23 4.75
CA ILE A 93 -2.95 14.47 5.31
C ILE A 93 -1.51 14.24 5.75
N ASP A 94 -0.63 15.16 5.36
CA ASP A 94 0.77 15.18 5.80
C ASP A 94 0.92 15.69 7.25
N SER A 95 2.17 15.82 7.71
CA SER A 95 2.47 16.33 9.05
C SER A 95 2.10 17.79 9.26
N ASP A 96 2.02 18.57 8.18
CA ASP A 96 1.77 20.00 8.19
C ASP A 96 0.26 20.32 8.11
N GLY A 97 -0.57 19.29 7.93
CA GLY A 97 -2.02 19.40 7.84
C GLY A 97 -2.54 19.60 6.43
N SER A 98 -1.70 19.48 5.41
CA SER A 98 -2.09 19.62 4.01
C SER A 98 -2.62 18.30 3.45
N VAL A 99 -3.65 18.38 2.60
CA VAL A 99 -4.14 17.21 1.86
C VAL A 99 -3.16 16.92 0.73
N VAL A 100 -2.55 15.73 0.76
CA VAL A 100 -1.53 15.28 -0.19
C VAL A 100 -1.96 14.08 -1.01
N GLY A 101 -3.13 13.51 -0.74
CA GLY A 101 -3.61 12.35 -1.47
C GLY A 101 -5.01 11.93 -1.08
N GLU A 102 -5.47 10.87 -1.72
CA GLU A 102 -6.78 10.28 -1.49
C GLU A 102 -6.71 8.75 -1.57
N THR A 103 -7.57 8.08 -0.79
CA THR A 103 -7.77 6.64 -0.92
C THR A 103 -8.61 6.27 -2.14
N GLY A 104 -8.57 4.99 -2.52
CA GLY A 104 -9.40 4.44 -3.58
C GLY A 104 -10.89 4.58 -3.28
N ARG A 105 -11.67 4.78 -4.35
CA ARG A 105 -13.13 4.96 -4.28
C ARG A 105 -13.82 3.69 -3.78
N CYS A 106 -14.76 3.85 -2.84
CA CYS A 106 -15.63 2.77 -2.37
C CYS A 106 -17.11 3.13 -2.56
N ASN A 107 -17.93 2.16 -2.95
CA ASN A 107 -19.37 2.34 -3.22
C ASN A 107 -20.26 2.15 -1.98
N GLU A 108 -19.73 1.57 -0.90
CA GLU A 108 -20.51 1.27 0.31
C GLU A 108 -20.19 2.26 1.43
N SER A 109 -21.23 2.72 2.14
CA SER A 109 -21.07 3.56 3.33
C SER A 109 -20.54 2.71 4.49
N PHE A 110 -19.32 2.99 4.95
CA PHE A 110 -18.73 2.68 6.27
C PHE A 110 -18.75 1.24 6.82
N ALA A 111 -19.64 0.35 6.40
CA ALA A 111 -19.99 -0.85 7.15
C ALA A 111 -18.99 -2.02 6.99
N THR A 112 -18.10 -1.96 6.00
CA THR A 112 -17.35 -3.16 5.58
C THR A 112 -15.90 -2.94 5.18
N GLY A 113 -15.37 -1.70 5.11
CA GLY A 113 -13.96 -1.53 4.67
C GLY A 113 -13.33 -0.13 4.68
N ALA A 114 -13.99 0.89 5.21
CA ALA A 114 -13.35 2.21 5.36
C ALA A 114 -12.46 2.25 6.60
N SER A 115 -11.30 2.92 6.49
CA SER A 115 -10.40 3.08 7.65
C SER A 115 -11.01 4.08 8.63
N LYS A 116 -10.73 3.91 9.93
CA LYS A 116 -11.03 4.97 10.91
C LYS A 116 -10.11 6.17 10.67
N THR A 117 -10.49 7.35 11.15
CA THR A 117 -9.53 8.46 11.22
C THR A 117 -8.34 8.08 12.08
N GLY A 118 -7.14 8.37 11.60
CA GLY A 118 -5.92 8.04 12.33
C GLY A 118 -4.67 8.12 11.48
N GLU A 119 -3.55 7.74 12.06
CA GLU A 119 -2.28 7.60 11.35
C GLU A 119 -2.11 6.16 10.87
N TYR A 120 -1.74 6.00 9.60
CA TYR A 120 -1.53 4.71 8.95
C TYR A 120 -0.20 4.69 8.22
N GLU A 121 0.34 3.48 8.07
CA GLU A 121 1.48 3.22 7.20
C GLU A 121 1.00 3.03 5.76
N PHE A 122 1.74 3.63 4.84
CA PHE A 122 1.56 3.50 3.40
C PHE A 122 2.84 2.92 2.81
N ILE A 123 2.69 1.94 1.92
CA ILE A 123 3.80 1.25 1.23
C ILE A 123 3.66 1.51 -0.26
N VAL A 124 4.69 2.11 -0.87
CA VAL A 124 4.68 2.41 -2.31
C VAL A 124 4.74 1.11 -3.10
N ILE A 125 3.80 0.95 -4.02
CA ILE A 125 3.77 -0.20 -4.95
C ILE A 125 3.90 0.22 -6.40
N ALA A 126 3.64 1.48 -6.75
CA ALA A 126 3.91 1.96 -8.11
C ALA A 126 4.05 3.48 -8.13
N GLU A 127 4.63 4.00 -9.20
CA GLU A 127 4.61 5.43 -9.52
C GLU A 127 3.71 5.65 -10.74
N ASN A 128 2.75 6.55 -10.62
CA ASN A 128 1.95 6.99 -11.75
C ASN A 128 2.79 7.95 -12.59
N THR A 129 3.21 7.50 -13.76
CA THR A 129 3.96 8.27 -14.75
C THR A 129 3.05 8.86 -15.82
N ALA A 130 1.92 9.44 -15.39
CA ALA A 130 1.05 10.22 -16.25
C ALA A 130 1.87 11.27 -17.05
N PRO A 131 1.36 11.74 -18.22
CA PRO A 131 2.07 12.68 -19.08
C PRO A 131 2.63 13.89 -18.31
N PRO A 132 3.71 14.54 -18.80
CA PRO A 132 4.53 15.47 -18.02
C PRO A 132 3.79 16.65 -17.39
N ASP A 133 2.59 16.97 -17.88
CA ASP A 133 1.76 18.08 -17.38
C ASP A 133 0.88 17.71 -16.18
N PHE A 134 0.87 16.44 -15.75
CA PHE A 134 0.13 15.98 -14.58
C PHE A 134 1.04 15.90 -13.35
N GLU A 135 0.49 16.25 -12.19
CA GLU A 135 1.15 16.02 -10.91
C GLU A 135 1.46 14.53 -10.76
N LYS A 136 2.74 14.21 -10.55
CA LYS A 136 3.18 12.84 -10.31
C LYS A 136 2.62 12.35 -8.99
N LYS A 137 2.05 11.16 -9.00
CA LYS A 137 1.51 10.50 -7.82
C LYS A 137 2.17 9.15 -7.62
N ARG A 138 2.34 8.76 -6.36
CA ARG A 138 2.69 7.40 -5.98
C ARG A 138 1.42 6.64 -5.62
N VAL A 139 1.31 5.43 -6.15
CA VAL A 139 0.29 4.47 -5.78
C VAL A 139 0.83 3.67 -4.60
N ALA A 140 0.11 3.70 -3.49
CA ALA A 140 0.53 3.07 -2.25
C ALA A 140 -0.57 2.21 -1.65
N LEU A 141 -0.18 1.17 -0.93
CA LEU A 141 -1.07 0.38 -0.09
C LEU A 141 -1.12 1.00 1.29
N GLN A 142 -2.33 1.31 1.78
CA GLN A 142 -2.54 1.58 3.20
C GLN A 142 -2.58 0.25 3.93
N VAL A 143 -1.79 0.09 4.99
CA VAL A 143 -1.64 -1.19 5.70
C VAL A 143 -1.80 -1.08 7.20
N ALA A 144 -2.15 -2.20 7.82
CA ALA A 144 -1.91 -2.47 9.24
C ALA A 144 -0.99 -3.69 9.36
N ARG A 145 -0.38 -3.88 10.54
CA ARG A 145 0.54 -4.98 10.81
C ARG A 145 -0.01 -5.88 11.90
N GLY A 146 0.10 -7.19 11.68
CA GLY A 146 -0.15 -8.18 12.72
C GLY A 146 0.95 -8.20 13.79
N PRO A 147 0.77 -8.96 14.87
CA PRO A 147 1.79 -9.12 15.93
C PRO A 147 3.11 -9.72 15.43
N ASP A 148 3.08 -10.46 14.33
CA ASP A 148 4.24 -11.04 13.63
C ASP A 148 4.96 -10.04 12.71
N GLY A 149 4.46 -8.81 12.61
CA GLY A 149 4.99 -7.75 11.76
C GLY A 149 4.52 -7.83 10.31
N VAL A 150 3.77 -8.87 9.91
CA VAL A 150 3.25 -9.02 8.55
C VAL A 150 2.19 -7.96 8.31
N ALA A 151 2.39 -7.19 7.25
CA ALA A 151 1.44 -6.17 6.81
C ALA A 151 0.27 -6.82 6.08
N TYR A 152 -0.93 -6.27 6.24
CA TYR A 152 -2.09 -6.61 5.42
C TYR A 152 -2.71 -5.35 4.86
N ARG A 153 -3.25 -5.46 3.65
CA ARG A 153 -3.85 -4.33 2.93
C ARG A 153 -5.18 -3.93 3.58
N ILE A 154 -5.31 -2.64 3.88
CA ILE A 154 -6.59 -2.01 4.23
C ILE A 154 -7.19 -1.32 3.00
N ASN A 155 -6.39 -0.51 2.30
CA ASN A 155 -6.85 0.24 1.13
C ASN A 155 -5.71 0.45 0.13
N ILE A 156 -6.04 1.02 -1.02
CA ILE A 156 -5.09 1.58 -1.99
C ILE A 156 -5.25 3.11 -1.98
N ALA A 157 -4.17 3.83 -2.27
CA ALA A 157 -4.16 5.28 -2.26
C ALA A 157 -3.29 5.84 -3.38
N GLU A 158 -3.62 7.05 -3.80
CA GLU A 158 -2.74 7.89 -4.59
C GLU A 158 -2.31 9.09 -3.76
N ILE A 159 -1.00 9.30 -3.64
CA ILE A 159 -0.42 10.40 -2.86
C ILE A 159 0.55 11.16 -3.76
N SER A 160 0.54 12.49 -3.71
CA SER A 160 1.43 13.34 -4.50
C SER A 160 2.89 13.03 -4.22
N GLN A 161 3.74 13.20 -5.24
CA GLN A 161 5.18 13.04 -5.09
C GLN A 161 5.74 14.00 -4.02
N ILE A 162 5.26 15.24 -4.00
CA ILE A 162 5.67 16.24 -3.00
C ILE A 162 5.31 15.77 -1.58
N GLY A 163 4.11 15.20 -1.41
CA GLY A 163 3.68 14.63 -0.13
C GLY A 163 4.62 13.52 0.37
N TRP A 164 5.12 12.69 -0.54
CA TRP A 164 6.11 11.65 -0.23
C TRP A 164 7.49 12.21 0.09
N GLU A 165 7.95 13.21 -0.66
CA GLU A 165 9.26 13.86 -0.44
C GLU A 165 9.33 14.60 0.89
N ASN A 166 8.20 15.15 1.35
CA ASN A 166 8.08 15.80 2.66
C ASN A 166 7.89 14.80 3.81
N ALA A 167 7.53 13.55 3.53
CA ALA A 167 7.32 12.54 4.53
C ALA A 167 8.66 11.96 5.05
N ARG A 168 8.62 11.39 6.25
CA ARG A 168 9.74 10.58 6.77
C ARG A 168 9.68 9.19 6.15
N VAL A 169 10.34 9.02 5.01
CA VAL A 169 10.38 7.75 4.27
C VAL A 169 11.39 6.80 4.87
N THR A 170 10.96 5.55 5.04
CA THR A 170 11.81 4.40 5.35
C THR A 170 11.85 3.45 4.16
N HIS A 171 13.00 2.85 3.89
CA HIS A 171 13.15 1.81 2.88
C HIS A 171 13.44 0.49 3.58
N GLU A 172 12.51 -0.46 3.53
CA GLU A 172 12.57 -1.66 4.36
C GLU A 172 12.02 -2.89 3.62
N LEU A 173 12.31 -4.07 4.18
CA LEU A 173 11.74 -5.32 3.70
C LEU A 173 10.31 -5.42 4.20
N ILE A 174 9.36 -5.49 3.28
CA ILE A 174 7.94 -5.66 3.56
C ILE A 174 7.59 -7.14 3.43
N ALA A 175 6.90 -7.68 4.45
CA ALA A 175 6.14 -8.92 4.36
C ALA A 175 4.66 -8.57 4.23
N LEU A 176 4.04 -8.84 3.08
CA LEU A 176 2.64 -8.51 2.80
C LEU A 176 1.81 -9.79 2.74
N GLY A 177 0.90 -9.95 3.69
CA GLY A 177 -0.08 -11.02 3.76
C GLY A 177 -1.35 -10.73 2.94
N SER A 178 -2.09 -11.78 2.60
CA SER A 178 -3.40 -11.67 1.93
C SER A 178 -4.50 -11.13 2.85
N GLU A 179 -4.45 -11.46 4.13
CA GLU A 179 -5.45 -11.09 5.14
C GLU A 179 -4.78 -10.89 6.52
N GLU A 180 -5.52 -10.36 7.49
CA GLU A 180 -5.07 -10.28 8.88
C GLU A 180 -4.86 -11.69 9.45
N ARG A 181 -3.63 -11.98 9.89
CA ARG A 181 -3.32 -13.23 10.59
C ARG A 181 -3.71 -13.09 12.06
N MET A 182 -4.81 -13.75 12.44
CA MET A 182 -5.16 -13.96 13.84
C MET A 182 -4.23 -15.04 14.41
N SER A 183 -3.35 -14.64 15.32
CA SER A 183 -2.47 -15.53 16.09
C SER A 183 -3.24 -16.31 17.16
#